data_AF-A0A1B9GIS6-F1
#
_entry.id   AF-A0A1B9GIS6-F1
#
_cell.length_a   1.000
_cell.length_b   1.000
_cell.length_c   1.000
_cell.angle_alpha   90.00
_cell.angle_beta   90.00
_cell.angle_gamma   90.00
#
_symmetry.space_group_name_H-M   'P 1'
#
loop_
_entity.id
_entity.type
_entity.pdbx_description
1 polymer ?
#
loop_
_entity_poly.entity_id
_entity_poly.type
_entity_poly.pdbx_seq_one_letter_code
_entity_poly.pdbx_strand_id
1 'polypeptide(L)'
;MSDAQAQLQNNPGVDTKHDAAGAKHPETGTSGNPQTGKEFEHAPENAHARLDRKDERSHANALADAERVEKLEKKAEEEHEDALRHPTAAALAHGNKPSSGAVKDEQILDDEEEELRKKEEAKAQSKEAHKPKHH
;
A
#
# COMPACT_ATOMS: atom_id res chain seq x y z
N MET A 1 -7.69 16.32 39.95
CA MET A 1 -7.56 15.18 39.03
C MET A 1 -8.65 14.21 39.39
N SER A 2 -9.79 14.23 38.71
CA SER A 2 -10.85 13.25 38.93
C SER A 2 -10.41 11.93 38.32
N ASP A 3 -10.37 10.86 39.13
CA ASP A 3 -9.99 9.53 38.68
C ASP A 3 -10.93 9.09 37.55
N ALA A 4 -10.37 8.71 36.40
CA ALA A 4 -11.13 8.28 35.22
C ALA A 4 -12.11 7.13 35.53
N GLN A 5 -11.78 6.30 36.53
CA GLN A 5 -12.67 5.26 37.06
C GLN A 5 -13.94 5.82 37.73
N ALA A 6 -13.83 6.93 38.46
CA ALA A 6 -14.98 7.57 39.11
C ALA A 6 -15.92 8.25 38.10
N GLN A 7 -15.38 8.75 36.98
CA GLN A 7 -16.23 9.29 35.90
C GLN A 7 -16.94 8.20 35.11
N LEU A 8 -16.33 7.01 34.96
CA LEU A 8 -16.94 5.88 34.27
C LEU A 8 -18.11 5.28 35.08
N GLN A 9 -17.98 5.17 36.40
CA GLN A 9 -19.03 4.64 37.29
C GLN A 9 -20.26 5.56 37.41
N ASN A 10 -20.09 6.87 37.20
CA ASN A 10 -21.16 7.85 37.32
C ASN A 10 -21.80 8.22 35.97
N ASN A 11 -21.42 7.53 34.88
CA ASN A 11 -22.03 7.77 33.57
C ASN A 11 -23.36 7.02 33.49
N PRO A 12 -24.51 7.73 33.42
CA PRO A 12 -25.85 7.10 33.43
C PRO A 12 -26.15 6.26 32.18
N GLY A 13 -25.27 6.29 31.16
CA GLY A 13 -25.35 5.42 29.99
C GLY A 13 -24.59 4.09 30.12
N VAL A 14 -23.84 3.87 31.21
CA VAL A 14 -23.16 2.59 31.47
C VAL A 14 -24.16 1.66 32.12
N ASP A 15 -24.87 0.89 31.29
CA ASP A 15 -25.71 -0.18 31.78
C ASP A 15 -24.83 -1.32 32.31
N THR A 16 -24.66 -1.38 33.63
CA THR A 16 -23.88 -2.45 34.27
C THR A 16 -24.54 -3.83 34.17
N LYS A 17 -25.80 -3.90 33.72
CA LYS A 17 -26.56 -5.15 33.55
C LYS A 17 -26.40 -5.74 32.15
N HIS A 18 -26.09 -4.90 31.16
CA HIS A 18 -25.77 -5.33 29.80
C HIS A 18 -24.30 -5.07 29.56
N ASP A 19 -23.46 -6.06 29.83
CA ASP A 19 -22.07 -5.97 29.42
C ASP A 19 -22.00 -5.86 27.89
N ALA A 20 -21.05 -5.09 27.38
CA ALA A 20 -20.83 -4.92 25.94
C ALA A 20 -20.45 -6.23 25.20
N ALA A 21 -20.48 -7.37 25.89
CA ALA A 21 -20.21 -8.71 25.36
C ALA A 21 -21.35 -9.29 24.51
N GLY A 22 -22.44 -8.53 24.27
CA GLY A 22 -23.54 -8.94 23.41
C GLY A 22 -24.56 -9.87 24.08
N ALA A 23 -25.54 -10.34 23.32
CA ALA A 23 -26.62 -11.18 23.82
C ALA A 23 -26.08 -12.56 24.24
N LYS A 24 -26.10 -12.85 25.54
CA LYS A 24 -25.74 -14.16 26.10
C LYS A 24 -26.95 -15.08 26.03
N HIS A 25 -26.73 -16.34 25.65
CA HIS A 25 -27.80 -17.33 25.72
C HIS A 25 -28.15 -17.61 27.19
N PRO A 26 -29.43 -17.59 27.60
CA PRO A 26 -29.83 -17.67 29.00
C PRO A 26 -29.42 -18.99 29.67
N GLU A 27 -29.30 -20.09 28.91
CA GLU A 27 -28.90 -21.39 29.45
C GLU A 27 -27.39 -21.62 29.51
N THR A 28 -26.61 -21.06 28.57
CA THR A 28 -25.16 -21.31 28.51
C THR A 28 -24.34 -20.18 29.11
N GLY A 29 -24.92 -19.00 29.31
CA GLY A 29 -24.25 -17.82 29.84
C GLY A 29 -23.15 -17.25 28.93
N THR A 30 -22.99 -17.79 27.73
CA THR A 30 -21.95 -17.43 26.76
C THR A 30 -22.54 -16.72 25.54
N SER A 31 -21.74 -15.83 24.93
CA SER A 31 -22.01 -15.17 23.65
C SER A 31 -21.45 -16.06 22.52
N GLY A 32 -22.19 -17.08 22.12
CA GLY A 32 -21.75 -18.05 21.11
C GLY A 32 -22.91 -18.89 20.59
N ASN A 33 -22.62 -19.75 19.60
CA ASN A 33 -23.64 -20.63 19.04
C ASN A 33 -24.14 -21.60 20.14
N PRO A 34 -25.44 -21.57 20.49
CA PRO A 34 -25.97 -22.35 21.62
C PRO A 34 -25.97 -23.87 21.36
N GLN A 35 -25.91 -24.31 20.09
CA GLN A 35 -25.86 -25.73 19.75
C GLN A 35 -24.44 -26.29 19.75
N THR A 36 -23.43 -25.49 19.40
CA THR A 36 -22.04 -25.96 19.29
C THR A 36 -21.13 -25.47 20.41
N GLY A 37 -21.57 -24.48 21.19
CA GLY A 37 -20.81 -23.86 22.29
C GLY A 37 -19.60 -23.05 21.84
N LYS A 38 -19.39 -22.88 20.53
CA LYS A 38 -18.27 -22.11 19.96
C LYS A 38 -18.66 -20.64 19.76
N GLU A 39 -17.67 -19.77 19.82
CA GLU A 39 -17.79 -18.36 19.44
C GLU A 39 -18.22 -18.25 17.97
N PHE A 40 -18.93 -17.17 17.63
CA PHE A 40 -19.27 -16.88 16.25
C PHE A 40 -18.01 -16.48 15.47
N GLU A 41 -17.93 -16.85 14.21
CA GLU A 41 -16.83 -16.41 13.36
C GLU A 41 -16.92 -14.90 13.13
N HIS A 42 -15.83 -14.21 13.43
CA HIS A 42 -15.68 -12.79 13.13
C HIS A 42 -15.19 -12.61 11.69
N ALA A 43 -15.70 -11.58 11.02
CA ALA A 43 -15.19 -11.19 9.73
C ALA A 43 -13.71 -10.77 9.85
N PRO A 44 -12.84 -11.14 8.89
CA PRO A 44 -11.44 -10.72 8.90
C PRO A 44 -11.31 -9.20 8.73
N GLU A 45 -10.18 -8.66 9.15
CA GLU A 45 -9.83 -7.26 8.88
C GLU A 45 -9.85 -7.00 7.37
N ASN A 46 -10.52 -5.93 6.93
CA ASN A 46 -10.76 -5.58 5.52
C ASN A 46 -11.66 -6.57 4.73
N ALA A 47 -12.63 -7.22 5.38
CA ALA A 47 -13.62 -8.07 4.70
C ALA A 47 -14.52 -7.32 3.69
N HIS A 48 -14.57 -5.99 3.74
CA HIS A 48 -15.34 -5.19 2.78
C HIS A 48 -14.59 -5.06 1.45
N ALA A 49 -15.27 -5.40 0.35
CA ALA A 49 -14.74 -5.12 -0.97
C ALA A 49 -14.86 -3.63 -1.25
N ARG A 50 -13.77 -2.98 -1.67
CA ARG A 50 -13.76 -1.53 -1.96
C ARG A 50 -14.85 -1.12 -2.95
N LEU A 51 -15.17 -1.97 -3.92
CA LEU A 51 -16.19 -1.72 -4.95
C LEU A 51 -17.55 -2.35 -4.62
N ASP A 52 -17.79 -2.73 -3.37
CA ASP A 52 -19.09 -3.27 -2.97
C ASP A 52 -20.18 -2.20 -3.14
N ARG A 53 -21.20 -2.55 -3.92
CA ARG A 53 -22.38 -1.70 -4.12
C ARG A 53 -23.23 -1.61 -2.86
N LYS A 54 -23.15 -2.60 -1.96
CA LYS A 54 -23.91 -2.64 -0.70
C LYS A 54 -23.37 -1.71 0.38
N ASP A 55 -22.14 -1.23 0.23
CA ASP A 55 -21.55 -0.24 1.14
C ASP A 55 -22.08 1.19 0.86
N GLU A 56 -23.01 1.35 -0.10
CA GLU A 56 -23.77 2.58 -0.41
C GLU A 56 -22.92 3.87 -0.38
N ARG A 57 -21.68 3.79 -0.88
CA ARG A 57 -20.77 4.93 -0.89
C ARG A 57 -21.33 6.05 -1.78
N SER A 58 -21.24 7.29 -1.30
CA SER A 58 -21.60 8.46 -2.10
C SER A 58 -20.68 8.57 -3.32
N HIS A 59 -21.19 9.14 -4.42
CA HIS A 59 -20.40 9.33 -5.64
C HIS A 59 -19.11 10.13 -5.39
N ALA A 60 -19.16 11.14 -4.51
CA ALA A 60 -17.99 11.92 -4.13
C ALA A 60 -16.93 11.06 -3.42
N ASN A 61 -17.34 10.19 -2.50
CA ASN A 61 -16.43 9.30 -1.79
C ASN A 61 -15.82 8.25 -2.72
N ALA A 62 -16.60 7.73 -3.67
CA ALA A 62 -16.11 6.78 -4.67
C ALA A 62 -15.06 7.40 -5.60
N LEU A 63 -15.26 8.66 -6.02
CA LEU A 63 -14.29 9.41 -6.84
C LEU A 63 -13.01 9.72 -6.07
N ALA A 64 -13.13 10.23 -4.83
CA ALA A 64 -11.97 10.52 -4.00
C ALA A 64 -11.13 9.26 -3.72
N ASP A 65 -11.79 8.12 -3.49
CA ASP A 65 -11.11 6.84 -3.33
C ASP A 65 -10.45 6.36 -4.63
N ALA A 66 -11.09 6.54 -5.79
CA ALA A 66 -10.49 6.21 -7.08
C ALA A 66 -9.23 7.05 -7.37
N GLU A 67 -9.27 8.37 -7.14
CA GLU A 67 -8.11 9.25 -7.32
C GLU A 67 -6.95 8.89 -6.37
N ARG A 68 -7.29 8.50 -5.13
CA ARG A 68 -6.29 8.03 -4.17
C ARG A 68 -5.61 6.76 -4.66
N VAL A 69 -6.39 5.79 -5.16
CA VAL A 69 -5.86 4.53 -5.69
C VAL A 69 -5.00 4.79 -6.93
N GLU A 70 -5.45 5.61 -7.87
CA GLU A 70 -4.68 5.93 -9.08
C GLU A 70 -3.32 6.56 -8.74
N LYS A 71 -3.28 7.46 -7.74
CA LYS A 71 -2.02 8.05 -7.28
C LYS A 71 -1.09 7.04 -6.63
N LEU A 72 -1.62 6.05 -5.91
CA LEU A 72 -0.83 4.99 -5.30
C LEU A 72 -0.32 4.00 -6.35
N GLU A 73 -1.15 3.66 -7.34
CA GLU A 73 -0.77 2.80 -8.46
C GLU A 73 0.35 3.46 -9.28
N LYS A 74 0.21 4.73 -9.64
CA LYS A 74 1.27 5.47 -10.34
C LYS A 74 2.59 5.50 -9.58
N LYS A 75 2.54 5.75 -8.27
CA LYS A 75 3.74 5.70 -7.42
C LYS A 75 4.35 4.32 -7.35
N ALA A 76 3.53 3.28 -7.25
CA ALA A 76 4.00 1.90 -7.23
C ALA A 76 4.61 1.49 -8.57
N GLU A 77 4.06 1.97 -9.69
CA GLU A 77 4.63 1.80 -11.03
C GLU A 77 5.99 2.51 -11.15
N GLU A 78 6.09 3.77 -10.72
CA GLU A 78 7.35 4.52 -10.69
C GLU A 78 8.41 3.81 -9.82
N GLU A 79 8.04 3.41 -8.59
CA GLU A 79 8.92 2.67 -7.69
C GLU A 79 9.35 1.31 -8.28
N HIS A 80 8.45 0.64 -9.00
CA HIS A 80 8.76 -0.61 -9.68
C HIS A 80 9.71 -0.38 -10.86
N GLU A 81 9.49 0.63 -11.69
CA GLU A 81 10.40 1.01 -12.78
C GLU A 81 11.80 1.35 -12.26
N ASP A 82 11.88 2.11 -11.17
CA ASP A 82 13.16 2.44 -10.53
C ASP A 82 13.83 1.20 -9.94
N ALA A 83 13.06 0.28 -9.35
CA ALA A 83 13.58 -1.00 -8.87
C ALA A 83 14.08 -1.90 -10.02
N LEU A 84 13.49 -1.81 -11.21
CA LEU A 84 13.98 -2.51 -12.41
C LEU A 84 15.28 -1.91 -12.93
N ARG A 85 15.43 -0.58 -12.89
CA ARG A 85 16.69 0.09 -13.30
C ARG A 85 17.83 -0.21 -12.34
N HIS A 86 17.54 -0.27 -11.04
CA HIS A 86 18.55 -0.52 -10.01
C HIS A 86 18.23 -1.79 -9.22
N PRO A 87 18.49 -2.98 -9.80
CA PRO A 87 18.18 -4.26 -9.15
C PRO A 87 18.96 -4.49 -7.85
N THR A 88 20.06 -3.78 -7.62
CA THR A 88 20.84 -3.84 -6.38
C THR A 88 20.29 -2.94 -5.27
N ALA A 89 19.51 -1.91 -5.61
CA ALA A 89 19.04 -0.90 -4.65
C ALA A 89 18.14 -1.51 -3.57
N ALA A 90 17.28 -2.47 -3.93
CA ALA A 90 16.42 -3.16 -2.96
C ALA A 90 17.25 -3.92 -1.89
N ALA A 91 18.30 -4.65 -2.31
CA ALA A 91 19.15 -5.37 -1.37
C ALA A 91 19.90 -4.41 -0.44
N LEU A 92 20.42 -3.31 -1.00
CA LEU A 92 21.13 -2.26 -0.25
C LEU A 92 20.21 -1.56 0.75
N ALA A 93 18.98 -1.22 0.36
CA ALA A 93 17.99 -0.60 1.23
C ALA A 93 17.64 -1.47 2.45
N HIS A 94 17.62 -2.80 2.26
CA HIS A 94 17.41 -3.76 3.33
C HIS A 94 18.68 -4.11 4.12
N GLY A 95 19.83 -3.51 3.81
CA GLY A 95 21.12 -3.77 4.47
C GLY A 95 21.73 -5.13 4.12
N ASN A 96 21.26 -5.77 3.04
CA ASN A 96 21.73 -7.05 2.56
C ASN A 96 22.74 -6.86 1.42
N LYS A 97 23.59 -7.87 1.21
CA LYS A 97 24.48 -7.89 0.05
C LYS A 97 23.65 -8.23 -1.21
N PRO A 98 23.75 -7.45 -2.30
CA PRO A 98 23.07 -7.78 -3.55
C PRO A 98 23.57 -9.10 -4.14
N SER A 99 22.69 -9.78 -4.87
CA SER A 99 23.03 -11.04 -5.53
C SER A 99 24.04 -10.80 -6.65
N SER A 100 24.84 -11.81 -6.98
CA SER A 100 25.78 -11.71 -8.11
C SER A 100 25.10 -11.52 -9.46
N GLY A 101 23.82 -11.86 -9.59
CA GLY A 101 23.00 -11.57 -10.77
C GLY A 101 22.66 -10.09 -10.85
N ALA A 102 22.07 -9.55 -9.78
CA ALA A 102 21.68 -8.14 -9.72
C ALA A 102 22.86 -7.18 -9.97
N VAL A 103 24.06 -7.49 -9.46
CA VAL A 103 25.26 -6.69 -9.72
C VAL A 103 25.65 -6.70 -11.20
N LYS A 104 25.52 -7.85 -11.89
CA LYS A 104 25.84 -7.94 -13.32
C LYS A 104 24.78 -7.24 -14.17
N ASP A 105 23.52 -7.37 -13.79
CA ASP A 105 22.43 -6.70 -14.51
C ASP A 105 22.59 -5.17 -14.41
N GLU A 106 22.96 -4.64 -13.24
CA GLU A 106 23.28 -3.20 -13.08
C GLU A 106 24.50 -2.78 -13.93
N GLN A 107 25.57 -3.58 -13.94
CA GLN A 107 26.75 -3.29 -14.79
C GLN A 107 26.42 -3.27 -16.28
N ILE A 108 25.57 -4.18 -16.75
CA ILE A 108 25.15 -4.21 -18.16
C ILE A 108 24.33 -2.96 -18.50
N LEU A 109 23.43 -2.54 -17.62
CA LEU A 109 22.64 -1.33 -17.81
C LEU A 109 23.52 -0.07 -17.85
N ASP A 110 24.49 0.05 -16.94
CA ASP A 110 25.44 1.17 -16.91
C ASP A 110 26.27 1.22 -18.21
N ASP A 111 26.81 0.08 -18.65
CA ASP A 111 27.59 -0.02 -19.89
C ASP A 111 26.74 0.34 -21.13
N GLU A 112 25.47 -0.11 -21.18
CA GLU A 112 24.54 0.20 -22.26
C GLU A 112 24.17 1.70 -22.30
N GLU A 113 23.96 2.34 -21.15
CA GLU A 113 23.70 3.78 -21.06
C GLU A 113 24.90 4.61 -21.52
N GLU A 114 26.13 4.22 -21.15
CA GLU A 114 27.33 4.91 -21.61
C GLU A 114 27.50 4.84 -23.13
N GLU A 115 27.28 3.66 -23.72
CA GLU A 115 27.37 3.48 -25.17
C GLU A 115 26.28 4.26 -25.92
N LEU A 116 25.05 4.29 -25.38
CA LEU A 116 23.98 5.13 -25.92
C LEU A 116 24.35 6.62 -25.89
N ARG A 117 24.90 7.11 -24.77
CA ARG A 117 25.35 8.51 -24.67
C ARG A 117 26.44 8.86 -25.68
N LYS A 118 27.48 8.02 -25.82
CA LYS A 118 28.53 8.23 -26.84
C LYS A 118 27.94 8.29 -28.25
N LYS A 119 26.95 7.44 -28.55
CA LYS A 119 26.27 7.40 -29.84
C LYS A 119 25.41 8.65 -30.08
N GLU A 120 24.74 9.16 -29.06
CA GLU A 120 23.97 10.41 -29.14
C GLU A 120 24.88 11.62 -29.35
N GLU A 121 25.99 11.70 -28.63
CA GLU A 121 27.00 12.75 -28.79
C GLU A 121 27.58 12.73 -30.22
N ALA A 122 27.95 11.56 -30.74
CA ALA A 122 28.42 11.41 -32.12
C ALA A 122 27.35 11.85 -33.14
N LYS A 123 26.08 11.52 -32.90
CA LYS A 123 24.96 11.94 -33.75
C LYS A 123 24.72 13.45 -33.70
N ALA A 124 24.89 14.08 -32.54
CA ALA A 124 24.78 15.53 -32.37
C ALA A 124 25.91 16.26 -33.12
N GLN A 125 27.15 15.80 -32.96
CA GLN A 125 28.31 16.32 -33.69
C GLN A 125 28.15 16.20 -35.21
N SER A 126 27.64 15.06 -35.69
CA SER A 126 27.36 14.85 -37.12
C SER A 126 26.29 15.82 -37.64
N LYS A 127 25.21 16.06 -36.89
CA LYS A 127 24.18 17.04 -37.24
C LYS A 127 24.72 18.47 -37.30
N GLU A 128 25.59 18.85 -36.37
CA GLU A 128 26.20 20.17 -36.34
C GLU A 128 27.15 20.38 -37.53
N ALA A 129 27.98 19.37 -37.83
CA ALA A 129 28.87 19.39 -39.00
C ALA A 129 28.11 19.48 -40.33
N HIS A 130 26.91 18.91 -40.41
CA HIS A 130 26.07 18.95 -41.61
C HIS A 130 25.12 20.16 -41.68
N LYS A 131 25.20 21.10 -40.75
CA LYS A 131 24.38 22.32 -40.78
C LYS A 131 24.83 23.22 -41.95
N PRO A 132 23.95 23.56 -42.92
CA PRO A 132 24.35 24.34 -44.08
C PRO A 132 24.77 25.75 -43.65
N LYS A 133 26.00 26.13 -43.97
CA LYS A 133 26.45 27.53 -43.85
C LYS A 133 25.84 28.32 -45.00
N HIS A 134 24.75 29.02 -44.73
CA HIS A 134 24.28 30.07 -45.63
C HIS A 134 25.25 31.25 -45.53
N HIS A 135 25.99 31.50 -46.61
CA HIS A 135 26.77 32.71 -46.86
C HIS A 135 25.98 33.63 -47.79
#